data_AF-A0A9N8WJ56-F1
#
_entry.id   AF-A0A9N8WJ56-F1
#
_cell.length_a   1.000
_cell.length_b   1.000
_cell.length_c   1.000
_cell.angle_alpha   90.00
_cell.angle_beta   90.00
_cell.angle_gamma   90.00
#
_symmetry.space_group_name_H-M   'P 1'
#
loop_
_entity.id
_entity.type
_entity.pdbx_description
1 polymer ?
#
loop_
_entity_poly.entity_id
_entity_poly.type
_entity_poly.pdbx_seq_one_letter_code
_entity_poly.pdbx_strand_id
1 'polypeptide(L)'
;MIYYRKKEELETQVSLFSAQTLSSSIQALSLLNYEPLDNFITRPLSSIDRKKFNLLILHVTISCRFALFWINNLEVIELFKFLNSLIKLSNRKTLSNKILHEAITDLNNTMIEKLKSDRIEITLSFDG
;
A
#
# COMPACT_ATOMS: atom_id res chain seq x y z
N MET A 1 -0.40 46.48 39.59
CA MET A 1 -1.13 46.46 38.30
C MET A 1 -0.22 46.38 37.06
N ILE A 2 1.12 46.51 37.18
CA ILE A 2 2.06 46.46 36.05
C ILE A 2 2.42 45.01 35.63
N TYR A 3 2.48 44.08 36.59
CA TYR A 3 2.82 42.67 36.32
C TYR A 3 1.77 41.92 35.47
N TYR A 4 0.48 42.20 35.65
CA TYR A 4 -0.58 41.53 34.90
C TYR A 4 -0.60 41.95 33.43
N ARG A 5 -0.38 43.24 33.13
CA ARG A 5 -0.32 43.77 31.76
C ARG A 5 0.81 43.14 30.95
N LYS A 6 1.97 42.93 31.57
CA LYS A 6 3.14 42.33 30.90
C LYS A 6 2.95 40.84 30.60
N LYS A 7 2.15 40.13 31.40
CA LYS A 7 1.79 38.73 31.16
C LYS A 7 0.81 38.60 29.98
N GLU A 8 -0.19 39.48 29.91
CA GLU A 8 -1.16 39.53 28.81
C GLU A 8 -0.50 39.87 27.46
N GLU A 9 0.47 40.79 27.44
CA GLU A 9 1.26 41.14 26.25
C GLU A 9 2.13 39.97 25.77
N LEU A 10 2.71 39.18 26.69
CA LEU A 10 3.49 38.00 26.35
C LEU A 10 2.60 36.87 25.81
N GLU A 11 1.42 36.66 26.39
CA GLU A 11 0.46 35.65 25.92
C GLU A 11 -0.15 36.01 24.55
N THR A 12 -0.38 37.29 24.29
CA THR A 12 -0.82 37.78 22.96
C THR A 12 0.29 37.71 21.91
N GLN A 13 1.54 38.01 22.26
CA GLN A 13 2.69 37.84 21.37
C GLN A 13 2.90 36.37 20.98
N VAL A 14 2.82 35.45 21.95
CA VAL A 14 2.94 34.00 21.71
C VAL A 14 1.79 33.50 20.83
N SER A 15 0.56 33.94 21.10
CA SER A 15 -0.63 33.60 20.29
C SER A 15 -0.50 34.11 18.84
N LEU A 16 -0.05 35.35 18.65
CA LEU A 16 0.20 35.94 17.33
C LEU A 16 1.31 35.19 16.57
N PHE A 17 2.40 34.84 17.24
CA PHE A 17 3.49 34.05 16.66
C PHE A 17 3.01 32.66 16.24
N SER A 18 2.19 32.00 17.07
CA SER A 18 1.60 30.70 16.73
C SER A 18 0.60 30.78 15.56
N ALA A 19 -0.16 31.87 15.45
CA ALA A 19 -1.05 32.13 14.32
C ALA A 19 -0.27 32.46 13.03
N GLN A 20 0.85 33.18 13.12
CA GLN A 20 1.75 33.44 11.99
C GLN A 20 2.41 32.15 11.48
N THR A 21 2.85 31.26 12.39
CA THR A 21 3.41 29.95 12.03
C THR A 21 2.36 29.04 11.38
N LEU A 22 1.12 29.03 11.89
CA LEU A 22 0.01 28.29 11.29
C LEU A 22 -0.37 28.86 9.91
N SER A 23 -0.40 30.18 9.75
CA SER A 23 -0.70 30.83 8.46
C SER A 23 0.37 30.52 7.40
N SER A 24 1.64 30.52 7.77
CA SER A 24 2.73 30.12 6.87
C SER A 24 2.68 28.64 6.49
N SER A 25 2.25 27.76 7.41
CA SER A 25 2.05 26.32 7.13
C SER A 25 0.81 26.04 6.27
N ILE A 26 -0.28 26.80 6.43
CA ILE A 26 -1.49 26.68 5.61
C ILE A 26 -1.24 27.22 4.19
N GLN A 27 -0.46 28.30 4.06
CA GLN A 27 -0.02 28.82 2.76
C GLN A 27 0.98 27.85 2.08
N ALA A 28 1.88 27.22 2.83
CA ALA A 28 2.78 26.18 2.31
C ALA A 28 2.03 24.89 1.91
N LEU A 29 0.96 24.51 2.61
CA LEU A 29 0.09 23.39 2.24
C LEU A 29 -0.76 23.67 1.00
N SER A 30 -1.13 24.93 0.75
CA SER A 30 -1.87 25.32 -0.46
C SER A 30 -1.01 25.37 -1.73
N LEU A 31 0.33 25.37 -1.60
CA LEU A 31 1.30 25.38 -2.70
C LEU A 31 1.92 24.00 -2.98
N LEU A 32 1.42 22.95 -2.34
CA LEU A 32 1.62 21.59 -2.82
C LEU A 32 0.37 21.15 -3.57
N ASN A 33 0.05 21.91 -4.63
CA ASN A 33 -0.61 21.32 -5.79
C ASN A 33 0.40 20.33 -6.37
N TYR A 34 0.55 19.16 -5.73
CA TYR A 34 1.13 18.02 -6.41
C TYR A 34 0.23 17.81 -7.62
N GLU A 35 0.74 18.16 -8.81
CA GLU A 35 0.22 17.53 -10.01
C GLU A 35 0.13 16.03 -9.68
N PRO A 36 -0.98 15.35 -10.03
CA PRO A 36 -0.97 13.89 -10.02
C PRO A 36 0.32 13.42 -10.68
N LEU A 37 0.80 12.23 -10.33
CA LEU A 37 1.95 11.61 -10.98
C LEU A 37 1.61 11.28 -12.46
N ASP A 38 1.29 12.31 -13.25
CA ASP A 38 0.69 12.38 -14.59
C ASP A 38 1.79 12.26 -15.64
N ASN A 39 2.97 12.79 -15.33
CA ASN A 39 4.15 12.72 -16.19
C ASN A 39 4.69 11.30 -16.42
N PHE A 40 4.16 10.30 -15.70
CA PHE A 40 4.32 8.90 -16.04
C PHE A 40 3.12 8.49 -16.88
N ILE A 41 3.34 8.03 -18.12
CA ILE A 41 2.27 7.46 -18.95
C ILE A 41 1.63 6.29 -18.18
N THR A 42 0.57 6.58 -17.44
CA THR A 42 -0.19 5.58 -16.71
C THR A 42 -0.99 4.83 -17.76
N ARG A 43 -0.63 3.55 -17.94
CA ARG A 43 -1.35 2.65 -18.84
C ARG A 43 -2.18 1.69 -18.00
N PRO A 44 -3.41 1.33 -18.42
CA PRO A 44 -4.14 0.23 -17.81
C PRO A 44 -3.32 -1.07 -17.85
N LEU A 45 -3.36 -1.83 -16.76
CA LEU A 45 -2.71 -3.14 -16.72
C LEU A 45 -3.34 -4.07 -17.76
N SER A 46 -2.50 -4.73 -18.57
CA SER A 46 -2.95 -5.83 -19.43
C SER A 46 -3.48 -6.99 -18.58
N SER A 47 -4.12 -7.98 -19.21
CA SER A 47 -4.61 -9.17 -18.50
C SER A 47 -3.46 -9.94 -17.81
N ILE A 48 -2.30 -10.01 -18.45
CA ILE A 48 -1.09 -10.67 -17.93
C ILE A 48 -0.50 -9.86 -16.78
N ASP A 49 -0.37 -8.54 -16.94
CA ASP A 49 0.17 -7.68 -15.90
C ASP A 49 -0.73 -7.67 -14.66
N ARG A 50 -2.05 -7.75 -14.86
CA ARG A 50 -3.00 -7.83 -13.75
C ARG A 50 -2.87 -9.12 -12.96
N LYS A 51 -2.59 -10.26 -13.60
CA LYS A 51 -2.28 -11.52 -12.90
C LYS A 51 -1.00 -11.37 -12.07
N LYS A 52 0.08 -10.83 -12.67
CA LYS A 52 1.34 -10.59 -11.98
C LYS A 52 1.19 -9.63 -10.80
N PHE A 53 0.45 -8.54 -10.98
CA PHE A 53 0.12 -7.58 -9.93
C PHE A 53 -0.59 -8.24 -8.75
N ASN A 54 -1.63 -9.03 -9.01
CA ASN A 54 -2.38 -9.75 -7.97
C ASN A 54 -1.49 -10.73 -7.19
N LEU A 55 -0.57 -11.41 -7.87
CA LEU A 55 0.39 -12.30 -7.22
C LEU A 55 1.36 -11.52 -6.32
N LEU A 56 1.83 -10.35 -6.76
CA LEU A 56 2.67 -9.48 -5.93
C LEU A 56 1.93 -9.01 -4.67
N ILE A 57 0.67 -8.60 -4.79
CA ILE A 57 -0.16 -8.24 -3.63
C ILE A 57 -0.30 -9.41 -2.66
N LEU A 58 -0.51 -10.64 -3.18
CA LEU A 58 -0.57 -11.84 -2.35
C LEU A 58 0.77 -12.08 -1.63
N HIS A 59 1.90 -11.99 -2.33
CA HIS A 59 3.23 -12.14 -1.74
C HIS A 59 3.51 -11.12 -0.64
N VAL A 60 3.17 -9.84 -0.87
CA VAL A 60 3.31 -8.79 0.16
C VAL A 60 2.43 -9.12 1.37
N THR A 61 1.19 -9.56 1.13
CA THR A 61 0.28 -9.94 2.21
C THR A 61 0.87 -11.04 3.09
N ILE A 62 1.41 -12.09 2.48
CA ILE A 62 2.01 -13.23 3.20
C ILE A 62 3.30 -12.82 3.90
N SER A 63 4.21 -12.15 3.18
CA SER A 63 5.55 -11.79 3.68
C SER A 63 5.48 -10.81 4.85
N CYS A 64 4.57 -9.84 4.77
CA CYS A 64 4.33 -8.87 5.83
C CYS A 64 3.34 -9.37 6.91
N ARG A 65 2.82 -10.60 6.77
CA ARG A 65 1.82 -11.20 7.66
C ARG A 65 0.58 -10.31 7.84
N PHE A 66 0.20 -9.59 6.79
CA PHE A 66 -0.99 -8.75 6.82
C PHE A 66 -2.25 -9.60 6.75
N ALA A 67 -3.27 -9.21 7.52
CA ALA A 67 -4.60 -9.79 7.37
C ALA A 67 -5.15 -9.45 5.98
N LEU A 68 -5.72 -10.42 5.26
CA LEU A 68 -6.23 -10.25 3.88
C LEU A 68 -7.21 -9.08 3.69
N PHE A 69 -7.79 -8.55 4.76
CA PHE A 69 -8.67 -7.37 4.70
C PHE A 69 -7.93 -6.04 4.47
N TRP A 70 -6.60 -5.99 4.62
CA TRP A 70 -5.81 -4.75 4.48
C TRP A 70 -6.00 -4.06 3.12
N ILE A 71 -6.18 -4.83 2.05
CA ILE A 71 -6.41 -4.31 0.69
C ILE A 71 -7.75 -3.56 0.53
N ASN A 72 -8.67 -3.71 1.49
CA ASN A 72 -9.94 -3.01 1.52
C ASN A 72 -9.90 -1.75 2.41
N ASN A 73 -8.76 -1.46 3.06
CA ASN A 73 -8.58 -0.24 3.84
C ASN A 73 -8.56 1.00 2.93
N LEU A 74 -9.23 2.08 3.34
CA LEU A 74 -9.35 3.29 2.52
C LEU A 74 -8.02 3.99 2.26
N GLU A 75 -7.13 4.09 3.25
CA GLU A 75 -5.80 4.70 3.09
C GLU A 75 -4.94 3.90 2.12
N VAL A 76 -5.04 2.57 2.17
CA VAL A 76 -4.36 1.69 1.20
C VAL A 76 -4.90 1.93 -0.21
N ILE A 77 -6.22 1.99 -0.37
CA ILE A 77 -6.85 2.27 -1.67
C ILE A 77 -6.40 3.64 -2.18
N GLU A 78 -6.33 4.65 -1.32
CA GLU A 78 -5.88 6.00 -1.67
C GLU A 78 -4.40 6.03 -2.07
N LEU A 79 -3.54 5.32 -1.35
CA LEU A 79 -2.13 5.15 -1.72
C LEU A 79 -1.97 4.54 -3.13
N PHE A 80 -2.71 3.47 -3.44
CA PHE A 80 -2.63 2.86 -4.77
C PHE A 80 -3.19 3.78 -5.88
N LYS A 81 -4.24 4.57 -5.57
CA LYS A 81 -4.75 5.58 -6.51
C LYS A 81 -3.74 6.70 -6.76
N PHE A 82 -3.00 7.11 -5.74
CA PHE A 82 -1.93 8.10 -5.86
C PHE A 82 -0.79 7.58 -6.74
N LEU A 83 -0.38 6.32 -6.55
CA LEU A 83 0.67 5.70 -7.34
C LEU A 83 0.27 5.50 -8.81
N ASN A 84 -0.96 5.03 -9.05
CA ASN A 84 -1.52 4.89 -10.39
C ASN A 84 -3.05 4.82 -10.31
N SER A 85 -3.72 5.86 -10.77
CA SER A 85 -5.18 5.99 -10.74
C SER A 85 -5.92 4.91 -11.54
N LEU A 86 -5.25 4.27 -12.51
CA LEU A 86 -5.80 3.21 -13.34
C LEU A 86 -5.67 1.81 -12.71
N ILE A 87 -4.90 1.67 -11.61
CA ILE A 87 -4.79 0.40 -10.89
C ILE A 87 -5.98 0.24 -9.96
N LYS A 88 -6.73 -0.84 -10.18
CA LYS A 88 -7.79 -1.28 -9.28
C LYS A 88 -7.31 -2.46 -8.45
N LEU A 89 -7.29 -2.30 -7.13
CA LEU A 89 -7.03 -3.40 -6.20
C LEU A 89 -8.11 -4.48 -6.31
N SER A 90 -7.68 -5.73 -6.20
CA SER A 90 -8.60 -6.86 -6.03
C SER A 90 -9.27 -6.78 -4.66
N ASN A 91 -10.51 -7.24 -4.55
CA ASN A 91 -11.19 -7.33 -3.25
C ASN A 91 -10.65 -8.54 -2.47
N ARG A 92 -10.72 -8.49 -1.13
CA ARG A 92 -10.35 -9.58 -0.21
C ARG A 92 -10.87 -10.94 -0.67
N LYS A 93 -12.15 -11.02 -1.08
CA LYS A 93 -12.74 -12.29 -1.52
C LYS A 93 -12.04 -12.86 -2.77
N THR A 94 -11.70 -12.00 -3.72
CA THR A 94 -10.97 -12.40 -4.93
C THR A 94 -9.54 -12.82 -4.59
N LEU A 95 -8.89 -12.10 -3.69
CA LEU A 95 -7.53 -12.43 -3.22
C LEU A 95 -7.50 -13.79 -2.51
N SER A 96 -8.41 -13.99 -1.55
CA SER A 96 -8.47 -15.20 -0.72
C SER A 96 -8.91 -16.44 -1.48
N ASN A 97 -9.86 -16.31 -2.42
CA ASN A 97 -10.45 -17.48 -3.06
C ASN A 97 -9.77 -17.78 -4.38
N LYS A 98 -9.81 -16.82 -5.31
CA LYS A 98 -9.37 -17.06 -6.68
C LYS A 98 -7.86 -17.00 -6.80
N ILE A 99 -7.27 -15.89 -6.38
CA ILE A 99 -5.84 -15.63 -6.59
C ILE A 99 -4.99 -16.58 -5.76
N LEU A 100 -5.34 -16.79 -4.48
CA LEU A 100 -4.64 -17.75 -3.62
C LEU A 100 -4.73 -19.17 -4.15
N HIS A 101 -5.92 -19.61 -4.59
CA HIS A 101 -6.09 -20.97 -5.13
C HIS A 101 -5.30 -21.16 -6.44
N GLU A 102 -5.33 -20.18 -7.35
CA GLU A 102 -4.53 -20.20 -8.58
C GLU A 102 -3.03 -20.29 -8.24
N ALA A 103 -2.53 -19.47 -7.30
CA ALA A 103 -1.13 -19.48 -6.89
C ALA A 103 -0.70 -20.83 -6.28
N ILE A 104 -1.54 -21.45 -5.45
CA ILE A 104 -1.27 -22.77 -4.87
C ILE A 104 -1.26 -23.85 -5.96
N THR A 105 -2.20 -23.79 -6.91
CA THR A 105 -2.28 -24.75 -8.01
C THR A 105 -1.03 -24.66 -8.90
N ASP A 106 -0.61 -23.45 -9.25
CA ASP A 106 0.59 -23.20 -10.05
C ASP A 106 1.86 -23.66 -9.31
N LEU A 107 1.94 -23.44 -7.99
CA LEU A 107 3.04 -23.93 -7.15
C LEU A 107 3.10 -25.46 -7.15
N ASN A 108 1.97 -26.13 -6.93
CA ASN A 108 1.88 -27.59 -6.93
C ASN A 108 2.28 -28.18 -8.28
N ASN A 109 1.78 -27.61 -9.38
CA ASN A 109 2.15 -28.04 -10.73
C ASN A 109 3.65 -27.86 -10.97
N THR A 110 4.21 -26.71 -10.59
CA THR A 110 5.65 -26.44 -10.72
C THR A 110 6.49 -27.40 -9.89
N MET A 111 6.04 -27.73 -8.67
CA MET A 111 6.70 -28.71 -7.81
C MET A 111 6.68 -30.10 -8.44
N ILE A 112 5.53 -30.56 -8.93
CA ILE A 112 5.39 -31.86 -9.60
C ILE A 112 6.30 -31.94 -10.84
N GLU A 113 6.32 -30.91 -11.68
CA GLU A 113 7.17 -30.90 -12.87
C GLU A 113 8.67 -30.90 -12.53
N LYS A 114 9.07 -30.17 -11.48
CA LYS A 114 10.45 -30.23 -10.97
C LYS A 114 10.80 -31.63 -10.47
N LEU A 115 9.91 -32.27 -9.72
CA LEU A 115 10.12 -33.62 -9.20
C LEU A 115 10.19 -34.67 -10.31
N LYS A 116 9.39 -34.57 -11.37
CA LYS A 116 9.48 -35.46 -12.55
C LYS A 116 10.79 -35.28 -13.32
N SER A 117 11.31 -34.06 -13.34
CA SER A 117 12.56 -33.73 -14.04
C SER A 117 13.79 -34.15 -13.24
N ASP A 118 13.67 -34.34 -11.92
CA ASP A 118 14.77 -34.80 -11.08
C ASP A 118 15.10 -36.28 -11.38
N ARG A 119 16.30 -36.52 -11.88
CA ARG A 119 16.80 -37.86 -12.23
C ARG A 119 17.17 -38.71 -11.00
N ILE A 120 17.16 -38.11 -9.82
CA ILE A 120 17.49 -38.75 -8.54
C ILE A 120 16.17 -39.16 -7.89
N GLU A 121 16.06 -40.41 -7.46
CA GLU A 121 14.87 -40.95 -6.82
C GLU A 121 14.72 -40.35 -5.41
N ILE A 122 13.98 -39.23 -5.29
CA ILE A 122 13.76 -38.55 -4.01
C ILE A 122 12.60 -39.24 -3.29
N THR A 123 12.88 -39.83 -2.12
CA THR A 123 11.85 -40.36 -1.21
C THR A 123 11.45 -39.28 -0.21
N LEU A 124 10.16 -38.90 -0.19
CA LEU A 124 9.60 -38.00 0.82
C LEU A 124 8.92 -38.82 1.92
N SER A 125 9.30 -38.57 3.18
CA SER A 125 8.63 -39.11 4.36
C SER A 125 7.86 -38.00 5.07
N PHE A 126 6.59 -38.25 5.39
CA PHE A 126 5.78 -37.36 6.21
C PHE A 126 5.73 -37.90 7.64
N ASP A 127 6.19 -37.12 8.62
CA ASP A 127 5.90 -37.36 10.04
C ASP A 127 4.56 -36.69 10.38
N GLY A 128 3.67 -37.46 10.98
CA GLY A 128 2.31 -37.02 11.34
C GLY A 128 2.29 -36.16 12.60
#